data_AF-A0A0K8S6D8-F1
#
_entry.id   AF-A0A0K8S6D8-F1
#
_cell.length_a   1.000
_cell.length_b   1.000
_cell.length_c   1.000
_cell.angle_alpha   90.00
_cell.angle_beta   90.00
_cell.angle_gamma   90.00
#
_symmetry.space_group_name_H-M   'P 1'
#
loop_
_entity.id
_entity.type
_entity.pdbx_description
1 polymer ?
#
loop_
_entity_poly.entity_id
_entity_poly.type
_entity_poly.pdbx_seq_one_letter_code
_entity_poly.pdbx_strand_id
1 'polypeptide(L)'
;MRMGGPPLRYGCDDYWTWNRTDRSREVRLYDKGLLDAHFHPNWSSGTAAVRGTRVLNNGRYYWELSLTQRIFGTSMMFGVATKKARLHAEAFVNLIGEDEHGWGLSHKGLVFHGGKWAYYTQPFKENEPTTVGVLFDGVAGTLTFYKDGQSLGVAFKDLHKIRENLYPIISSTAAKTEMRLGGMKRDFVSLQDRCRAVIISTLGTSDLDSALLGISLPFSIRRYLKEALHTTAEPNNKCTPPLY
;
A
#
# COMPACT_ATOMS: atom_id res chain seq x y z
N MET A 1 8.12 25.28 -5.17
CA MET A 1 9.31 24.56 -4.66
C MET A 1 8.85 23.30 -3.95
N ARG A 2 9.13 22.10 -4.51
CA ARG A 2 8.78 20.81 -3.88
C ARG A 2 9.75 20.53 -2.73
N MET A 3 9.41 20.97 -1.52
CA MET A 3 10.22 20.72 -0.31
C MET A 3 9.77 19.40 0.32
N GLY A 4 10.26 18.29 -0.20
CA GLY A 4 10.01 16.95 0.32
C GLY A 4 10.08 15.90 -0.78
N GLY A 5 11.08 15.02 -0.73
CA GLY A 5 11.07 13.81 -1.55
C GLY A 5 9.90 12.90 -1.19
N PRO A 6 9.58 11.89 -2.01
CA PRO A 6 8.50 10.95 -1.69
C PRO A 6 8.74 10.29 -0.32
N PRO A 7 7.68 9.93 0.42
CA PRO A 7 7.82 9.20 1.67
C PRO A 7 8.71 7.97 1.50
N LEU A 8 9.49 7.67 2.54
CA LEU A 8 10.45 6.56 2.49
C LEU A 8 11.47 6.67 1.34
N ARG A 9 11.96 7.89 1.04
CA ARG A 9 12.99 8.14 0.00
C ARG A 9 14.26 7.27 0.12
N TYR A 10 14.57 6.82 1.34
CA TYR A 10 15.71 5.95 1.63
C TYR A 10 15.29 4.51 1.98
N GLY A 11 14.02 4.17 1.74
CA GLY A 11 13.52 2.81 1.83
C GLY A 11 13.84 2.00 0.57
N CYS A 12 13.34 0.78 0.52
CA CYS A 12 13.46 -0.10 -0.64
C CYS A 12 12.13 -0.23 -1.38
N ASP A 13 12.20 -0.65 -2.64
CA ASP A 13 11.01 -1.01 -3.41
C ASP A 13 10.28 -2.16 -2.73
N ASP A 14 8.96 -2.05 -2.75
CA ASP A 14 8.08 -3.09 -2.27
C ASP A 14 7.21 -3.62 -3.42
N TYR A 15 6.85 -4.90 -3.35
CA TYR A 15 6.13 -5.56 -4.44
C TYR A 15 4.99 -6.40 -3.90
N TRP A 16 3.77 -5.90 -4.07
CA TRP A 16 2.52 -6.60 -3.75
C TRP A 16 1.43 -6.19 -4.74
N THR A 17 0.32 -6.90 -4.69
CA THR A 17 -0.76 -6.78 -5.68
C THR A 17 -2.14 -6.76 -5.01
N TRP A 18 -3.17 -6.40 -5.77
CA TRP A 18 -4.54 -6.63 -5.34
C TRP A 18 -4.83 -8.12 -5.24
N ASN A 19 -5.57 -8.50 -4.21
CA ASN A 19 -5.84 -9.89 -3.91
C ASN A 19 -6.96 -10.44 -4.82
N ARG A 20 -6.67 -11.54 -5.55
CA ARG A 20 -7.63 -12.19 -6.45
C ARG A 20 -8.86 -12.74 -5.74
N THR A 21 -8.71 -13.20 -4.50
CA THR A 21 -9.76 -13.88 -3.72
C THR A 21 -10.39 -12.99 -2.66
N ASP A 22 -9.72 -11.90 -2.28
CA ASP A 22 -10.16 -10.98 -1.23
C ASP A 22 -10.66 -9.65 -1.82
N ARG A 23 -11.77 -9.76 -2.58
CA ARG A 23 -12.41 -8.67 -3.32
C ARG A 23 -13.91 -8.91 -3.48
N SER A 24 -14.66 -7.85 -3.74
CA SER A 24 -16.02 -7.98 -4.27
C SER A 24 -16.00 -8.60 -5.68
N ARG A 25 -17.09 -9.30 -6.00
CA ARG A 25 -17.35 -9.84 -7.35
C ARG A 25 -17.43 -8.73 -8.40
N GLU A 26 -17.78 -7.52 -7.99
CA GLU A 26 -17.88 -6.32 -8.82
C GLU A 26 -16.52 -5.65 -9.09
N VAL A 27 -15.41 -6.16 -8.54
CA VAL A 27 -14.06 -5.68 -8.85
C VAL A 27 -13.36 -6.67 -9.76
N ARG A 28 -13.05 -6.32 -11.00
CA ARG A 28 -12.21 -7.14 -11.88
C ARG A 28 -10.76 -6.67 -11.76
N LEU A 29 -9.85 -7.62 -11.64
CA LEU A 29 -8.42 -7.33 -11.67
C LEU A 29 -7.89 -7.70 -13.06
N TYR A 30 -7.28 -6.72 -13.72
CA TYR A 30 -6.66 -6.91 -15.02
C TYR A 30 -5.14 -7.01 -14.89
N ASP A 31 -4.51 -7.41 -15.99
CA ASP A 31 -3.07 -7.65 -16.12
C ASP A 31 -2.53 -8.87 -15.34
N LYS A 32 -1.42 -9.45 -15.83
CA LYS A 32 -0.68 -10.50 -15.13
C LYS A 32 -0.19 -10.01 -13.76
N GLY A 33 0.11 -8.71 -13.65
CA GLY A 33 0.60 -8.06 -12.43
C GLY A 33 -0.45 -7.79 -11.36
N LEU A 34 -1.76 -7.88 -11.66
CA LEU A 34 -2.84 -7.63 -10.67
C LEU A 34 -2.78 -6.24 -10.00
N LEU A 35 -2.29 -5.24 -10.73
CA LEU A 35 -2.14 -3.88 -10.21
C LEU A 35 -3.35 -3.00 -10.51
N ASP A 36 -4.17 -3.40 -11.49
CA ASP A 36 -5.31 -2.63 -11.98
C ASP A 36 -6.63 -3.17 -11.44
N ALA A 37 -7.27 -2.40 -10.57
CA ALA A 37 -8.60 -2.71 -10.04
C ALA A 37 -9.68 -1.94 -10.81
N HIS A 38 -10.55 -2.68 -11.50
CA HIS A 38 -11.67 -2.15 -12.26
C HIS A 38 -12.97 -2.43 -11.52
N PHE A 39 -13.61 -1.39 -11.00
CA PHE A 39 -14.86 -1.49 -10.25
C PHE A 39 -16.05 -1.35 -11.20
N HIS A 40 -17.07 -2.19 -10.98
CA HIS A 40 -18.36 -2.12 -11.66
C HIS A 40 -18.19 -2.01 -13.19
N PRO A 41 -17.56 -3.01 -13.85
CA PRO A 41 -17.18 -2.93 -15.26
C PRO A 41 -18.39 -2.79 -16.22
N ASN A 42 -19.57 -3.25 -15.79
CA ASN A 42 -20.79 -3.22 -16.58
C ASN A 42 -21.71 -2.06 -16.15
N TRP A 43 -22.27 -2.15 -14.95
CA TRP A 43 -23.11 -1.12 -14.31
C TRP A 43 -22.77 -1.06 -12.82
N SER A 44 -23.13 0.04 -12.16
CA SER A 44 -22.98 0.16 -10.72
C SER A 44 -24.19 -0.42 -9.99
N SER A 45 -23.93 -1.25 -8.98
CA SER A 45 -24.93 -1.99 -8.18
C SER A 45 -24.77 -1.76 -6.67
N GLY A 46 -23.94 -0.81 -6.26
CA GLY A 46 -23.67 -0.51 -4.87
C GLY A 46 -22.24 -0.05 -4.66
N THR A 47 -21.60 -0.55 -3.61
CA THR A 47 -20.19 -0.28 -3.29
C THR A 47 -19.39 -1.57 -3.37
N ALA A 48 -18.24 -1.52 -4.03
CA ALA A 48 -17.33 -2.65 -4.18
C ALA A 48 -15.93 -2.27 -3.70
N ALA A 49 -15.24 -3.22 -3.07
CA ALA A 49 -13.89 -3.03 -2.53
C ALA A 49 -12.97 -4.22 -2.84
N VAL A 50 -11.67 -3.98 -2.75
CA VAL A 50 -10.62 -4.99 -2.85
C VAL A 50 -9.50 -4.71 -1.85
N ARG A 51 -8.99 -5.76 -1.21
CA ARG A 51 -7.82 -5.70 -0.34
C ARG A 51 -6.53 -6.05 -1.09
N GLY A 52 -5.43 -5.45 -0.65
CA GLY A 52 -4.07 -5.79 -1.07
C GLY A 52 -3.56 -7.08 -0.41
N THR A 53 -2.51 -7.66 -0.98
CA THR A 53 -1.85 -8.87 -0.45
C THR A 53 -0.81 -8.58 0.64
N ARG A 54 -0.43 -7.31 0.85
CA ARG A 54 0.56 -6.90 1.85
C ARG A 54 -0.06 -6.76 3.24
N VAL A 55 0.55 -7.45 4.22
CA VAL A 55 0.32 -7.18 5.65
C VAL A 55 1.20 -6.00 6.07
N LEU A 56 0.62 -5.03 6.78
CA LEU A 56 1.28 -3.77 7.10
C LEU A 56 1.83 -3.67 8.53
N ASN A 57 1.37 -4.50 9.46
CA ASN A 57 1.71 -4.35 10.87
C ASN A 57 3.22 -4.38 11.11
N ASN A 58 3.67 -3.58 12.10
CA ASN A 58 5.06 -3.48 12.55
C ASN A 58 6.07 -2.93 11.52
N GLY A 59 5.63 -2.51 10.33
CA GLY A 59 6.48 -1.88 9.33
C GLY A 59 6.02 -0.48 8.93
N ARG A 60 6.80 0.16 8.06
CA ARG A 60 6.37 1.39 7.37
C ARG A 60 6.29 1.13 5.88
N TYR A 61 5.17 1.52 5.29
CA TYR A 61 4.84 1.25 3.91
C TYR A 61 4.27 2.50 3.26
N TYR A 62 4.67 2.73 2.02
CA TYR A 62 4.08 3.75 1.17
C TYR A 62 3.64 3.10 -0.14
N TRP A 63 2.48 3.49 -0.65
CA TRP A 63 2.03 3.09 -1.99
C TRP A 63 1.20 4.21 -2.61
N GLU A 64 1.11 4.18 -3.93
CA GLU A 64 0.38 5.15 -4.73
C GLU A 64 -0.76 4.48 -5.49
N LEU A 65 -1.84 5.23 -5.63
CA LEU A 65 -3.01 4.87 -6.39
C LEU A 65 -3.19 5.92 -7.47
N SER A 66 -3.01 5.51 -8.73
CA SER A 66 -3.24 6.39 -9.87
C SER A 66 -4.69 6.28 -10.33
N LEU A 67 -5.40 7.41 -10.29
CA LEU A 67 -6.78 7.57 -10.72
C LEU A 67 -6.78 8.33 -12.04
N THR A 68 -6.50 7.65 -13.14
CA THR A 68 -6.13 8.28 -14.42
C THR A 68 -7.31 8.80 -15.23
N GLN A 69 -8.47 8.16 -15.17
CA GLN A 69 -9.60 8.53 -16.01
C GLN A 69 -10.53 9.53 -15.33
N ARG A 70 -11.14 9.15 -14.21
CA ARG A 70 -12.14 9.97 -13.53
C ARG A 70 -12.21 9.66 -12.04
N ILE A 71 -12.17 10.72 -11.22
CA ILE A 71 -12.73 10.71 -9.86
C ILE A 71 -14.15 11.24 -9.97
N PHE A 72 -15.15 10.44 -9.58
CA PHE A 72 -16.56 10.84 -9.60
C PHE A 72 -17.42 9.85 -8.78
N GLY A 73 -18.70 10.16 -8.68
CA GLY A 73 -19.70 9.28 -8.07
C GLY A 73 -19.89 9.52 -6.57
N THR A 74 -20.68 8.64 -5.94
CA THR A 74 -21.10 8.84 -4.55
C THR A 74 -19.94 8.69 -3.56
N SER A 75 -19.07 7.72 -3.80
CA SER A 75 -18.00 7.29 -2.92
C SER A 75 -16.89 6.58 -3.70
N MET A 76 -15.67 7.06 -3.48
CA MET A 76 -14.40 6.43 -3.87
C MET A 76 -13.47 6.61 -2.67
N MET A 77 -12.90 5.53 -2.17
CA MET A 77 -12.15 5.56 -0.92
C MET A 77 -10.84 4.78 -0.97
N PHE A 78 -9.92 5.21 -0.10
CA PHE A 78 -8.56 4.71 0.00
C PHE A 78 -8.20 4.53 1.47
N GLY A 79 -7.54 3.44 1.86
CA GLY A 79 -7.20 3.26 3.27
C GLY A 79 -6.57 1.93 3.62
N VAL A 80 -6.74 1.57 4.89
CA VAL A 80 -6.35 0.28 5.45
C VAL A 80 -7.53 -0.38 6.15
N ALA A 81 -7.57 -1.71 6.17
CA ALA A 81 -8.61 -2.46 6.84
C ALA A 81 -8.10 -3.81 7.34
N THR A 82 -8.79 -4.38 8.33
CA THR A 82 -8.60 -5.78 8.70
C THR A 82 -9.33 -6.70 7.72
N LYS A 83 -9.18 -8.03 7.89
CA LYS A 83 -9.95 -9.02 7.12
C LYS A 83 -11.45 -9.01 7.44
N LYS A 84 -11.86 -8.44 8.57
CA LYS A 84 -13.26 -8.41 9.01
C LYS A 84 -14.08 -7.34 8.31
N ALA A 85 -13.46 -6.28 7.80
CA ALA A 85 -14.15 -5.27 7.01
C ALA A 85 -14.83 -5.95 5.80
N ARG A 86 -16.10 -5.62 5.55
CA ARG A 86 -16.79 -6.15 4.36
C ARG A 86 -16.21 -5.53 3.09
N LEU A 87 -16.36 -6.24 1.98
CA LEU A 87 -15.85 -5.80 0.67
C LEU A 87 -16.95 -5.43 -0.32
N HIS A 88 -18.22 -5.56 0.07
CA HIS A 88 -19.35 -5.27 -0.79
C HIS A 88 -20.55 -4.78 0.02
N ALA A 89 -21.30 -3.85 -0.56
CA ALA A 89 -22.61 -3.43 -0.08
C ALA A 89 -23.52 -3.17 -1.27
N GLU A 90 -24.77 -3.65 -1.21
CA GLU A 90 -25.83 -3.32 -2.18
C GLU A 90 -26.43 -1.93 -1.90
N ALA A 91 -25.55 -0.96 -1.60
CA ALA A 91 -25.87 0.43 -1.31
C ALA A 91 -24.69 1.32 -1.70
N PHE A 92 -24.96 2.58 -2.02
CA PHE A 92 -23.93 3.56 -2.39
C PHE A 92 -23.41 4.28 -1.15
N VAL A 93 -22.39 3.72 -0.49
CA VAL A 93 -21.92 4.15 0.83
C VAL A 93 -20.40 4.37 0.88
N ASN A 94 -19.94 5.06 1.92
CA ASN A 94 -18.53 5.06 2.29
C ASN A 94 -18.26 3.77 3.07
N LEU A 95 -17.73 2.74 2.39
CA LEU A 95 -17.57 1.41 2.95
C LEU A 95 -16.40 1.33 3.95
N ILE A 96 -15.28 1.95 3.63
CA ILE A 96 -14.07 1.86 4.45
C ILE A 96 -14.25 2.75 5.69
N GLY A 97 -14.32 2.13 6.87
CA GLY A 97 -14.50 2.82 8.15
C GLY A 97 -15.94 3.04 8.57
N GLU A 98 -16.89 2.37 7.91
CA GLU A 98 -18.28 2.26 8.39
C GLU A 98 -18.39 1.53 9.74
N ASP A 99 -17.40 0.70 10.04
CA ASP A 99 -17.21 -0.03 11.30
C ASP A 99 -15.77 0.18 11.83
N GLU A 100 -15.42 -0.47 12.92
CA GLU A 100 -14.09 -0.42 13.53
C GLU A 100 -12.99 -1.15 12.72
N HIS A 101 -13.33 -1.82 11.62
CA HIS A 101 -12.41 -2.66 10.85
C HIS A 101 -11.77 -1.94 9.65
N GLY A 102 -12.12 -0.67 9.41
CA GLY A 102 -11.54 0.15 8.35
C GLY A 102 -11.16 1.57 8.79
N TRP A 103 -10.15 2.13 8.10
CA TRP A 103 -9.71 3.51 8.22
C TRP A 103 -9.54 4.09 6.82
N GLY A 104 -10.48 4.92 6.38
CA GLY A 104 -10.61 5.32 4.98
C GLY A 104 -10.68 6.82 4.75
N LEU A 105 -10.06 7.30 3.69
CA LEU A 105 -10.26 8.62 3.10
C LEU A 105 -11.19 8.52 1.90
N SER A 106 -12.27 9.31 1.89
CA SER A 106 -13.13 9.51 0.73
C SER A 106 -12.58 10.61 -0.17
N HIS A 107 -12.74 10.48 -1.49
CA HIS A 107 -12.38 11.54 -2.46
C HIS A 107 -13.08 12.88 -2.18
N LYS A 108 -14.16 12.88 -1.38
CA LYS A 108 -14.84 14.10 -0.91
C LYS A 108 -14.10 14.83 0.24
N GLY A 109 -12.89 14.39 0.59
CA GLY A 109 -12.05 15.05 1.62
C GLY A 109 -12.42 14.69 3.07
N LEU A 110 -13.22 13.64 3.26
CA LEU A 110 -13.68 13.15 4.55
C LEU A 110 -12.95 11.86 4.93
N VAL A 111 -12.56 11.72 6.19
CA VAL A 111 -12.01 10.47 6.75
C VAL A 111 -13.05 9.74 7.59
N PHE A 112 -13.05 8.40 7.55
CA PHE A 112 -14.02 7.51 8.18
C PHE A 112 -13.36 6.41 9.01
N HIS A 113 -13.88 6.16 10.21
CA HIS A 113 -13.52 5.04 11.08
C HIS A 113 -14.58 4.84 12.18
N GLY A 114 -14.97 3.60 12.47
CA GLY A 114 -15.89 3.28 13.57
C GLY A 114 -17.27 3.91 13.40
N GLY A 115 -17.75 4.03 12.15
CA GLY A 115 -19.03 4.67 11.82
C GLY A 115 -19.04 6.19 11.99
N LYS A 116 -17.89 6.80 12.29
CA LYS A 116 -17.72 8.25 12.47
C LYS A 116 -16.93 8.83 11.31
N TRP A 117 -17.09 10.13 11.09
CA TRP A 117 -16.38 10.85 10.05
C TRP A 117 -15.90 12.23 10.51
N ALA A 118 -14.90 12.76 9.81
CA ALA A 118 -14.39 14.12 10.02
C ALA A 118 -13.91 14.75 8.71
N TYR A 119 -13.94 16.09 8.63
CA TYR A 119 -13.27 16.83 7.57
C TYR A 119 -11.75 16.72 7.72
N TYR A 120 -11.06 16.43 6.62
CA TYR A 120 -9.62 16.22 6.62
C TYR A 120 -8.91 17.04 5.54
N THR A 121 -9.49 17.14 4.35
CA THR A 121 -8.93 17.92 3.25
C THR A 121 -10.04 18.48 2.36
N GLN A 122 -9.67 19.34 1.40
CA GLN A 122 -10.58 19.75 0.35
C GLN A 122 -10.94 18.55 -0.55
N PRO A 123 -12.19 18.48 -1.05
CA PRO A 123 -12.58 17.45 -2.02
C PRO A 123 -11.64 17.40 -3.22
N PHE A 124 -11.40 16.20 -3.73
CA PHE A 124 -10.63 16.02 -4.95
C PHE A 124 -11.48 16.50 -6.13
N LYS A 125 -10.84 17.16 -7.09
CA LYS A 125 -11.53 17.69 -8.26
C LYS A 125 -12.02 16.54 -9.14
N GLU A 126 -13.31 16.55 -9.45
CA GLU A 126 -13.89 15.52 -10.28
C GLU A 126 -13.37 15.59 -11.72
N ASN A 127 -13.28 14.43 -12.38
CA ASN A 127 -12.79 14.27 -13.76
C ASN A 127 -11.35 14.79 -14.00
N GLU A 128 -10.54 14.92 -12.95
CA GLU A 128 -9.11 15.19 -13.08
C GLU A 128 -8.26 13.98 -12.65
N PRO A 129 -7.19 13.65 -13.39
CA PRO A 129 -6.23 12.66 -12.94
C PRO A 129 -5.65 13.06 -11.59
N THR A 130 -5.61 12.12 -10.66
CA THR A 130 -5.05 12.35 -9.32
C THR A 130 -4.24 11.14 -8.90
N THR A 131 -3.11 11.38 -8.24
CA THR A 131 -2.36 10.33 -7.54
C THR A 131 -2.61 10.46 -6.05
N VAL A 132 -3.13 9.39 -5.45
CA VAL A 132 -3.29 9.29 -3.99
C VAL A 132 -2.17 8.45 -3.43
N GLY A 133 -1.32 9.05 -2.61
CA GLY A 133 -0.30 8.33 -1.83
C GLY A 133 -0.84 7.97 -0.46
N VAL A 134 -0.47 6.81 0.06
CA VAL A 134 -0.83 6.35 1.40
C VAL A 134 0.44 5.94 2.13
N LEU A 135 0.74 6.59 3.26
CA LEU A 135 1.83 6.23 4.16
C LEU A 135 1.24 5.62 5.43
N PHE A 136 1.51 4.34 5.63
CA PHE A 136 1.26 3.63 6.88
C PHE A 136 2.57 3.57 7.68
N ASP A 137 2.58 4.13 8.88
CA ASP A 137 3.68 3.96 9.85
C ASP A 137 3.18 3.11 11.01
N GLY A 138 3.48 1.81 10.98
CA GLY A 138 3.09 0.86 12.02
C GLY A 138 3.85 1.03 13.33
N VAL A 139 4.98 1.75 13.34
CA VAL A 139 5.77 2.02 14.55
C VAL A 139 5.18 3.22 15.29
N ALA A 140 4.91 4.32 14.58
CA ALA A 140 4.21 5.47 15.14
C ALA A 140 2.70 5.21 15.31
N GLY A 141 2.17 4.23 14.59
CA GLY A 141 0.74 3.92 14.49
C GLY A 141 -0.06 5.01 13.77
N THR A 142 0.46 5.56 12.68
CA THR A 142 -0.20 6.63 11.93
C THR A 142 -0.53 6.23 10.50
N LEU A 143 -1.59 6.82 9.95
CA LEU A 143 -1.93 6.76 8.53
C LEU A 143 -2.01 8.19 7.99
N THR A 144 -1.24 8.45 6.95
CA THR A 144 -1.11 9.77 6.31
C THR A 144 -1.42 9.63 4.83
N PHE A 145 -2.26 10.51 4.29
CA PHE A 145 -2.58 10.54 2.87
C PHE A 145 -1.83 11.66 2.16
N TYR A 146 -1.59 11.46 0.87
CA TYR A 146 -0.96 12.40 -0.04
C TYR A 146 -1.84 12.58 -1.26
N LYS A 147 -1.90 13.81 -1.77
CA LYS A 147 -2.52 14.12 -3.06
C LYS A 147 -1.46 14.74 -3.97
N ASP A 148 -1.22 14.12 -5.11
CA ASP A 148 -0.27 14.59 -6.14
C ASP A 148 1.14 14.90 -5.56
N GLY A 149 1.58 14.05 -4.63
CA GLY A 149 2.85 14.16 -3.92
C GLY A 149 2.87 15.12 -2.73
N GLN A 150 1.78 15.83 -2.44
CA GLN A 150 1.67 16.70 -1.26
C GLN A 150 1.01 15.98 -0.09
N SER A 151 1.66 16.01 1.08
CA SER A 151 1.09 15.47 2.31
C SER A 151 -0.15 16.25 2.73
N LEU A 152 -1.20 15.52 3.13
CA LEU A 152 -2.43 16.06 3.69
C LEU A 152 -2.44 16.03 5.24
N GLY A 153 -1.33 15.62 5.87
CA GLY A 153 -1.21 15.48 7.32
C GLY A 153 -1.65 14.11 7.85
N VAL A 154 -1.53 13.86 9.16
CA VAL A 154 -1.92 12.56 9.73
C VAL A 154 -3.45 12.48 9.82
N ALA A 155 -4.05 11.47 9.17
CA ALA A 155 -5.49 11.24 9.18
C ALA A 155 -5.92 10.37 10.39
N PHE A 156 -5.15 9.34 10.69
CA PHE A 156 -5.47 8.40 11.77
C PHE A 156 -4.24 8.13 12.64
N LYS A 157 -4.49 7.84 13.92
CA LYS A 157 -3.50 7.50 14.94
C LYS A 157 -3.85 6.17 15.58
N ASP A 158 -2.98 5.69 16.46
CA ASP A 158 -3.17 4.48 17.29
C ASP A 158 -3.24 3.16 16.51
N LEU A 159 -2.83 3.13 15.24
CA LEU A 159 -2.86 1.91 14.42
C LEU A 159 -1.89 0.82 14.92
N HIS A 160 -0.85 1.19 15.69
CA HIS A 160 0.07 0.25 16.34
C HIS A 160 -0.62 -0.59 17.44
N LYS A 161 -1.80 -0.17 17.92
CA LYS A 161 -2.59 -0.93 18.91
C LYS A 161 -3.41 -2.06 18.27
N ILE A 162 -3.56 -2.06 16.94
CA ILE A 162 -4.35 -3.06 16.22
C ILE A 162 -3.54 -4.35 16.10
N ARG A 163 -4.02 -5.40 16.76
CA ARG A 163 -3.38 -6.73 16.76
C ARG A 163 -3.69 -7.54 15.50
N GLU A 164 -4.82 -7.26 14.86
CA GLU A 164 -5.20 -7.89 13.60
C GLU A 164 -4.33 -7.39 12.45
N ASN A 165 -4.12 -8.24 11.45
CA ASN A 165 -3.41 -7.83 10.25
C ASN A 165 -4.18 -6.73 9.52
N LEU A 166 -3.48 -5.64 9.22
CA LEU A 166 -3.96 -4.52 8.41
C LEU A 166 -3.47 -4.69 6.97
N TYR A 167 -4.37 -4.43 6.03
CA TYR A 167 -4.16 -4.55 4.61
C TYR A 167 -4.54 -3.24 3.91
N PRO A 168 -3.83 -2.84 2.84
CA PRO A 168 -4.30 -1.81 1.95
C PRO A 168 -5.68 -2.16 1.40
N ILE A 169 -6.57 -1.18 1.28
CA ILE A 169 -7.92 -1.37 0.74
C ILE A 169 -8.34 -0.14 -0.06
N ILE A 170 -9.10 -0.39 -1.12
CA ILE A 170 -9.76 0.64 -1.94
C ILE A 170 -11.20 0.23 -2.21
N SER A 171 -12.09 1.21 -2.35
CA SER A 171 -13.49 0.98 -2.72
C SER A 171 -14.03 2.02 -3.68
N SER A 172 -15.00 1.65 -4.51
CA SER A 172 -15.71 2.57 -5.39
C SER A 172 -17.20 2.20 -5.51
N THR A 173 -18.01 3.23 -5.75
CA THR A 173 -19.42 3.15 -6.15
C THR A 173 -19.60 3.48 -7.64
N ALA A 174 -18.58 4.05 -8.28
CA ALA A 174 -18.67 4.52 -9.65
C ALA A 174 -18.41 3.38 -10.64
N ALA A 175 -19.29 3.26 -11.65
CA ALA A 175 -19.13 2.31 -12.74
C ALA A 175 -17.86 2.60 -13.55
N LYS A 176 -17.19 1.54 -14.03
CA LYS A 176 -16.00 1.62 -14.88
C LYS A 176 -14.86 2.45 -14.26
N THR A 177 -14.77 2.46 -12.93
CA THR A 177 -13.65 3.09 -12.22
C THR A 177 -12.43 2.20 -12.35
N GLU A 178 -11.29 2.79 -12.68
CA GLU A 178 -9.98 2.12 -12.66
C GLU A 178 -9.09 2.79 -11.60
N MET A 179 -8.46 1.97 -10.75
CA MET A 179 -7.44 2.40 -9.80
C MET A 179 -6.21 1.51 -9.96
N ARG A 180 -5.08 2.12 -10.38
CA ARG A 180 -3.81 1.42 -10.57
C ARG A 180 -2.91 1.56 -9.35
N LEU A 181 -2.44 0.44 -8.82
CA LEU A 181 -1.45 0.37 -7.74
C LEU A 181 -0.03 0.60 -8.27
N GLY A 182 0.75 1.43 -7.59
CA GLY A 182 2.15 1.71 -7.92
C GLY A 182 2.91 2.38 -6.78
N GLY A 183 4.11 2.90 -7.07
CA GLY A 183 4.89 3.71 -6.12
C GLY A 183 5.19 3.03 -4.79
N MET A 184 5.25 1.69 -4.77
CA MET A 184 5.33 0.89 -3.55
C MET A 184 6.73 0.95 -2.94
N LYS A 185 6.80 1.39 -1.68
CA LYS A 185 8.03 1.48 -0.89
C LYS A 185 7.81 0.92 0.50
N ARG A 186 8.88 0.41 1.11
CA ARG A 186 8.90 0.02 2.52
C ARG A 186 10.18 0.49 3.19
N ASP A 187 10.13 0.67 4.50
CA ASP A 187 11.32 0.93 5.31
C ASP A 187 12.13 -0.37 5.53
N PHE A 188 13.38 -0.22 5.95
CA PHE A 188 14.21 -1.36 6.33
C PHE A 188 13.78 -1.88 7.70
N VAL A 189 13.85 -3.21 7.87
CA VAL A 189 13.50 -3.87 9.14
C VAL A 189 14.50 -3.49 10.23
N SER A 190 15.77 -3.30 9.87
CA SER A 190 16.84 -2.93 10.80
C SER A 190 17.86 -1.97 10.18
N LEU A 191 18.62 -1.26 11.04
CA LEU A 191 19.77 -0.48 10.60
C LEU A 191 20.80 -1.37 9.89
N GLN A 192 20.96 -2.62 10.36
CA GLN A 192 21.89 -3.58 9.76
C GLN A 192 21.52 -3.85 8.30
N ASP A 193 20.24 -4.13 8.02
CA ASP A 193 19.73 -4.36 6.66
C ASP A 193 19.83 -3.11 5.79
N ARG A 194 19.60 -1.94 6.38
CA ARG A 194 19.79 -0.67 5.69
C ARG A 194 21.25 -0.45 5.29
N CYS A 195 22.17 -0.60 6.23
CA CYS A 195 23.61 -0.49 5.97
C CYS A 195 24.03 -1.50 4.90
N ARG A 196 23.56 -2.75 5.00
CA ARG A 196 23.80 -3.82 4.02
C ARG A 196 23.36 -3.41 2.62
N ALA A 197 22.13 -2.94 2.46
CA ALA A 197 21.59 -2.54 1.17
C ALA A 197 22.33 -1.32 0.57
N VAL A 198 22.66 -0.32 1.39
CA VAL A 198 23.42 0.85 0.95
C VAL A 198 24.82 0.45 0.47
N ILE A 199 25.52 -0.41 1.21
CA ILE A 199 26.84 -0.92 0.83
C ILE A 199 26.75 -1.68 -0.51
N ILE A 200 25.82 -2.62 -0.64
CA ILE A 200 25.63 -3.39 -1.89
C ILE A 200 25.33 -2.47 -3.07
N SER A 201 24.45 -1.49 -2.90
CA SER A 201 24.10 -0.54 -3.98
C SER A 201 25.28 0.33 -4.42
N THR A 202 26.20 0.63 -3.50
CA THR A 202 27.38 1.46 -3.78
C THR A 202 28.47 0.66 -4.51
N LEU A 203 28.59 -0.64 -4.20
CA LEU A 203 29.57 -1.54 -4.80
C LEU A 203 29.17 -2.03 -6.20
N GLY A 204 27.88 -1.95 -6.56
CA GLY A 204 27.36 -2.44 -7.82
C GLY A 204 27.06 -3.95 -7.79
N THR A 205 25.92 -4.36 -8.37
CA THR A 205 25.42 -5.74 -8.28
C THR A 205 26.10 -6.73 -9.23
N SER A 206 26.73 -6.24 -10.30
CA SER A 206 27.28 -7.07 -11.38
C SER A 206 28.65 -7.67 -11.06
N ASP A 207 29.38 -7.16 -10.07
CA ASP A 207 30.72 -7.67 -9.72
C ASP A 207 31.04 -7.53 -8.22
N LEU A 208 30.06 -7.86 -7.37
CA LEU A 208 30.20 -7.73 -5.92
C LEU A 208 31.33 -8.62 -5.38
N ASP A 209 31.57 -9.78 -6.00
CA ASP A 209 32.64 -10.68 -5.57
C ASP A 209 34.04 -10.10 -5.83
N SER A 210 34.30 -9.50 -6.99
CA SER A 210 35.58 -8.83 -7.25
C SER A 210 35.71 -7.52 -6.46
N ALA A 211 34.60 -6.77 -6.30
CA ALA A 211 34.58 -5.58 -5.46
C ALA A 211 34.89 -5.91 -3.98
N LEU A 212 34.33 -6.99 -3.45
CA LEU A 212 34.61 -7.45 -2.07
C LEU A 212 35.99 -8.11 -1.92
N LEU A 213 36.64 -8.53 -3.01
CA LEU A 213 38.03 -8.98 -3.00
C LEU A 213 39.00 -7.79 -2.94
N GLY A 214 38.68 -6.69 -3.63
CA GLY A 214 39.47 -5.45 -3.64
C GLY A 214 39.38 -4.64 -2.33
N ILE A 215 38.38 -4.90 -1.49
CA ILE A 215 38.20 -4.23 -0.19
C ILE A 215 38.61 -5.20 0.92
N SER A 216 39.51 -4.76 1.80
CA SER A 216 39.97 -5.49 2.98
C SER A 216 38.91 -5.52 4.10
N LEU A 217 37.77 -6.16 3.83
CA LEU A 217 36.72 -6.42 4.83
C LEU A 217 36.99 -7.72 5.60
N PRO A 218 36.65 -7.77 6.91
CA PRO A 218 36.61 -9.03 7.67
C PRO A 218 35.71 -10.08 7.01
N PHE A 219 36.09 -11.36 7.14
CA PHE A 219 35.36 -12.49 6.52
C PHE A 219 33.88 -12.52 6.90
N SER A 220 33.56 -12.24 8.16
CA SER A 220 32.18 -12.18 8.67
C SER A 220 31.33 -11.15 7.93
N ILE A 221 31.90 -9.98 7.63
CA ILE A 221 31.20 -8.91 6.89
C ILE A 221 31.04 -9.28 5.42
N ARG A 222 32.06 -9.87 4.77
CA ARG A 222 31.92 -10.33 3.38
C ARG A 222 30.84 -11.39 3.24
N ARG A 223 30.82 -12.38 4.14
CA ARG A 223 29.77 -13.41 4.17
C ARG A 223 28.39 -12.78 4.36
N TYR A 224 28.27 -11.88 5.34
CA TYR A 224 27.03 -11.14 5.59
C TYR A 224 26.56 -10.35 4.36
N LEU A 225 27.43 -9.68 3.61
CA LEU A 225 27.03 -8.95 2.40
C LEU A 225 26.60 -9.88 1.25
N LYS A 226 27.25 -11.04 1.07
CA LYS A 226 26.92 -12.01 0.01
C LYS A 226 25.55 -12.69 0.21
N GLU A 227 25.17 -13.01 1.45
CA GLU A 227 23.90 -13.69 1.75
C GLU A 227 22.66 -12.93 1.23
N ALA A 228 22.73 -11.60 1.08
CA ALA A 228 21.61 -10.77 0.65
C ALA A 228 21.18 -10.99 -0.82
N LEU A 229 22.04 -11.55 -1.67
CA LEU A 229 21.75 -11.77 -3.10
C LEU A 229 20.81 -12.96 -3.34
N HIS A 230 20.75 -13.91 -2.40
CA HIS A 230 19.92 -15.11 -2.55
C HIS A 230 18.46 -14.90 -2.11
N THR A 231 18.14 -13.80 -1.43
CA THR A 231 16.79 -13.55 -0.88
C THR A 231 15.92 -12.67 -1.79
N THR A 232 16.50 -12.00 -2.79
CA THR A 232 15.76 -11.11 -3.71
C THR A 232 15.09 -11.84 -4.89
N ALA A 233 15.23 -13.17 -4.99
CA ALA A 233 14.83 -13.92 -6.19
C ALA A 233 13.57 -14.80 -6.05
N GLU A 234 12.96 -14.99 -4.87
CA GLU A 234 11.74 -15.80 -4.77
C GLU A 234 10.59 -15.08 -4.04
N PRO A 235 9.42 -14.87 -4.69
CA PRO A 235 8.19 -14.64 -3.95
C PRO A 235 7.91 -15.91 -3.14
N ASN A 236 7.93 -15.79 -1.81
CA ASN A 236 7.75 -16.90 -0.89
C ASN A 236 6.34 -17.50 -1.05
N ASN A 237 6.20 -18.45 -1.98
CA ASN A 237 4.94 -19.08 -2.38
C ASN A 237 4.82 -20.49 -1.79
N LYS A 238 5.26 -20.69 -0.54
CA LYS A 238 5.11 -21.98 0.16
C LYS A 238 4.66 -21.78 1.59
N CYS A 239 3.35 -21.62 1.77
CA CYS A 239 2.66 -22.15 2.95
C CYS A 239 2.05 -23.49 2.54
N THR A 240 2.76 -24.58 2.79
CA THR A 240 2.14 -25.91 2.92
C THR A 240 1.59 -26.04 4.34
N PRO A 241 0.32 -26.43 4.54
CA PRO A 241 -0.20 -26.68 5.87
C PRO A 241 0.48 -27.91 6.50
N PRO A 242 0.70 -27.94 7.83
CA PRO A 242 1.12 -29.16 8.50
C PRO A 242 0.02 -30.22 8.40
N LEU A 243 0.40 -31.40 7.95
CA LEU A 243 -0.39 -32.61 8.07
C LEU A 243 -0.41 -33.02 9.54
N TYR A 244 -1.58 -32.97 10.16
CA TYR A 244 -2.08 -33.97 11.13
C TYR A 244 -3.61 -34.00 11.04
#